data_AF-F5RDC4-F1
#
_entry.id   AF-F5RDC4-F1
#
_cell.length_a   1.000
_cell.length_b   1.000
_cell.length_c   1.000
_cell.angle_alpha   90.00
_cell.angle_beta   90.00
_cell.angle_gamma   90.00
#
_symmetry.space_group_name_H-M   'P 1'
#
loop_
_entity.id
_entity.type
_entity.pdbx_description
1 polymer ?
#
loop_
_entity_poly.entity_id
_entity_poly.type
_entity_poly.pdbx_seq_one_letter_code
_entity_poly.pdbx_strand_id
1 'polypeptide(L)'
;MFRNMAVSLLRHEAIKTTVPKAKELRRVVEPLINLGKTPNLSNRRLAFSRLRDREVVCKIFDVLGPRYANRNGGYLSILKMGFRVGDNAPMAYVQLMDRPDESAEAVEVAE
;
A
#
# COMPACT_ATOMS: atom_id res chain seq x y z
N MET A 1 16.00 0.21 1.91
CA MET A 1 15.16 1.07 1.03
C MET A 1 13.68 0.69 1.04
N PHE A 2 13.30 -0.55 0.69
CA PHE A 2 11.88 -0.96 0.56
C PHE A 2 11.02 -0.82 1.81
N ARG A 3 11.62 -0.89 3.01
CA ARG A 3 10.93 -0.61 4.27
C ARG A 3 10.26 0.77 4.26
N ASN A 4 11.00 1.82 3.92
CA ASN A 4 10.47 3.18 3.93
C ASN A 4 9.39 3.36 2.85
N MET A 5 9.58 2.77 1.67
CA MET A 5 8.55 2.81 0.61
C MET A 5 7.28 2.07 1.01
N ALA A 6 7.39 0.93 1.71
CA ALA A 6 6.24 0.19 2.23
C ALA A 6 5.49 1.01 3.29
N VAL A 7 6.22 1.63 4.22
CA VAL A 7 5.65 2.56 5.21
C VAL A 7 4.92 3.71 4.52
N SER A 8 5.55 4.38 3.55
CA SER A 8 4.91 5.48 2.80
C SER A 8 3.66 5.04 2.04
N LEU A 9 3.71 3.88 1.38
CA LEU A 9 2.56 3.34 0.65
C LEU A 9 1.40 2.99 1.60
N LEU A 10 1.67 2.37 2.74
CA LEU A 10 0.62 2.01 3.69
C LEU A 10 0.05 3.26 4.40
N ARG A 11 0.87 4.29 4.62
CA ARG A 11 0.46 5.57 5.19
C ARG A 11 -0.45 6.34 4.23
N HIS A 12 0.01 6.58 3.00
CA HIS A 12 -0.68 7.44 2.02
C HIS A 12 -1.60 6.70 1.04
N GLU A 13 -1.60 5.36 1.07
CA GLU A 13 -2.37 4.46 0.20
C GLU A 13 -2.05 4.53 -1.30
N ALA A 14 -1.31 5.54 -1.74
CA ALA A 14 -0.78 5.65 -3.10
C ALA A 14 0.59 6.35 -3.12
N ILE A 15 1.48 5.88 -4.01
CA ILE A 15 2.79 6.49 -4.24
C ILE A 15 3.15 6.44 -5.73
N LYS A 16 3.99 7.38 -6.15
CA LYS A 16 4.64 7.37 -7.47
C LYS A 16 6.08 6.90 -7.34
N THR A 17 6.47 5.88 -8.10
CA THR A 17 7.83 5.34 -8.10
C THR A 17 8.22 4.81 -9.48
N THR A 18 9.40 4.20 -9.63
CA THR A 18 9.80 3.58 -10.90
C THR A 18 9.19 2.19 -11.05
N VAL A 19 8.91 1.77 -12.28
CA VAL A 19 8.33 0.45 -12.61
C VAL A 19 9.05 -0.73 -11.93
N PRO A 20 10.39 -0.85 -11.97
CA PRO A 20 11.07 -1.97 -11.32
C PRO A 20 10.90 -1.94 -9.79
N LYS A 21 10.96 -0.76 -9.16
CA LYS A 21 10.74 -0.62 -7.72
C LYS A 21 9.30 -0.96 -7.33
N ALA A 22 8.33 -0.57 -8.15
CA ALA A 22 6.91 -0.90 -7.94
C ALA A 22 6.68 -2.42 -7.98
N LYS A 23 7.28 -3.12 -8.95
CA LYS A 23 7.16 -4.58 -9.06
C LYS A 23 7.73 -5.30 -7.84
N GLU A 24 8.91 -4.89 -7.37
CA GLU A 24 9.52 -5.46 -6.16
C GLU A 24 8.73 -5.14 -4.88
N LEU A 25 8.11 -3.96 -4.81
CA LEU A 25 7.33 -3.54 -3.65
C LEU A 25 6.17 -4.49 -3.34
N ARG A 26 5.60 -5.16 -4.35
CA ARG A 26 4.54 -6.17 -4.18
C ARG A 26 4.98 -7.29 -3.25
N ARG A 27 6.20 -7.77 -3.40
CA ARG A 27 6.76 -8.88 -2.60
C ARG A 27 6.90 -8.52 -1.13
N VAL A 28 7.00 -7.22 -0.82
CA VAL A 28 7.20 -6.73 0.55
C VAL A 28 5.85 -6.40 1.20
N VAL A 29 4.96 -5.72 0.47
CA VAL A 29 3.73 -5.15 1.04
C VAL A 29 2.58 -6.17 1.08
N GLU A 30 2.41 -7.00 0.05
CA GLU A 30 1.30 -7.95 0.01
C GLU A 30 1.34 -8.96 1.19
N PRO A 31 2.50 -9.53 1.58
CA PRO A 31 2.58 -10.37 2.76
C PRO A 31 2.28 -9.63 4.07
N LEU A 32 2.60 -8.34 4.17
CA LEU A 32 2.29 -7.55 5.38
C LEU A 32 0.79 -7.35 5.54
N ILE A 33 0.07 -7.08 4.45
CA ILE A 33 -1.40 -7.00 4.44
C ILE A 33 -2.01 -8.36 4.79
N ASN A 34 -1.43 -9.45 4.27
CA ASN A 34 -1.91 -10.80 4.59
C ASN A 34 -1.75 -11.15 6.08
N LEU A 35 -0.67 -10.72 6.74
CA LEU A 35 -0.53 -10.83 8.19
C LEU A 35 -1.63 -10.05 8.92
N GLY A 36 -2.02 -8.89 8.39
CA GLY A 36 -3.08 -8.03 8.93
C GLY A 36 -4.44 -8.71 9.05
N LYS A 37 -4.75 -9.68 8.17
CA LYS A 37 -6.02 -10.42 8.19
C LYS A 37 -6.19 -11.30 9.43
N THR A 38 -5.08 -11.77 10.00
CA THR A 38 -5.09 -12.64 11.19
C THR A 38 -4.43 -11.89 12.35
N PRO A 39 -5.20 -11.07 13.09
CA PRO A 39 -4.66 -10.27 14.17
C PRO A 39 -4.26 -11.16 15.35
N ASN A 40 -2.97 -11.45 15.47
CA ASN A 40 -2.39 -12.11 16.65
C ASN A 40 -1.14 -11.34 17.11
N LEU A 41 -0.72 -11.57 18.35
CA LEU A 41 0.42 -10.85 18.94
C LEU A 41 1.73 -11.09 18.18
N SER A 42 1.96 -12.33 17.73
CA SER A 42 3.15 -12.72 16.98
C SER A 42 3.25 -12.01 15.62
N ASN A 43 2.12 -11.87 14.92
CA ASN A 43 1.99 -11.19 13.64
C ASN A 43 2.18 -9.69 13.81
N ARG A 44 1.63 -9.08 14.87
CA ARG A 44 1.88 -7.66 15.20
C ARG A 44 3.38 -7.41 15.46
N ARG A 45 4.06 -8.31 16.20
CA ARG A 45 5.51 -8.26 16.43
C ARG A 45 6.32 -8.44 15.15
N LEU A 46 5.91 -9.37 14.27
CA LEU A 46 6.56 -9.62 12.98
C LEU A 46 6.40 -8.45 12.01
N ALA A 47 5.21 -7.83 11.96
CA ALA A 47 4.99 -6.63 11.15
C ALA A 47 5.85 -5.47 11.66
N PHE A 48 5.93 -5.29 12.98
CA PHE A 48 6.76 -4.25 13.61
C PHE A 48 8.25 -4.46 13.36
N SER A 49 8.75 -5.70 13.39
CA SER A 49 10.17 -5.98 13.10
C SER A 49 10.58 -5.58 11.68
N ARG A 50 9.64 -5.71 10.72
CA ARG A 50 9.83 -5.35 9.30
C ARG A 50 9.68 -3.86 9.02
N LEU A 51 8.65 -3.20 9.58
CA LEU A 51 8.32 -1.81 9.28
C LEU A 51 8.98 -0.80 10.23
N ARG A 52 9.12 -1.14 11.52
CA ARG A 52 9.61 -0.26 12.59
C ARG A 52 8.79 1.02 12.81
N ASP A 53 7.55 1.05 12.34
CA ASP A 53 6.60 2.14 12.52
C ASP A 53 5.33 1.59 13.20
N ARG A 54 4.96 2.16 14.34
CA ARG A 54 3.81 1.70 15.14
C ARG A 54 2.48 2.09 14.52
N GLU A 55 2.38 3.29 13.97
CA GLU A 55 1.14 3.84 13.40
C GLU A 55 0.70 3.01 12.20
N VAL A 56 1.66 2.70 11.32
CA VAL A 56 1.39 1.89 10.12
C VAL A 56 1.03 0.46 10.49
N VAL A 57 1.67 -0.11 11.52
CA VAL A 57 1.31 -1.45 12.00
C VAL A 57 -0.12 -1.45 12.54
N CYS A 58 -0.53 -0.48 13.36
CA CYS A 58 -1.92 -0.35 13.79
C CYS A 58 -2.87 -0.26 12.58
N LYS A 59 -2.57 0.61 11.61
CA LYS A 59 -3.39 0.75 10.39
C LYS A 59 -3.54 -0.56 9.60
N ILE A 60 -2.48 -1.39 9.51
CA ILE A 60 -2.55 -2.69 8.84
C ILE A 60 -3.58 -3.61 9.50
N PHE A 61 -3.56 -3.73 10.83
CA PHE A 61 -4.44 -4.68 11.52
C PHE A 61 -5.85 -4.13 11.75
N ASP A 62 -5.98 -2.82 11.96
CA ASP A 62 -7.24 -2.22 12.38
C ASP A 62 -8.08 -1.77 11.16
N VAL A 63 -7.45 -1.35 10.06
CA VAL A 63 -8.15 -0.86 8.84
C VAL A 63 -7.98 -1.80 7.65
N LEU A 64 -6.72 -2.12 7.27
CA LEU A 64 -6.46 -2.84 6.02
C LEU A 64 -6.80 -4.34 6.12
N GLY A 65 -6.59 -4.95 7.29
CA GLY A 65 -6.90 -6.36 7.55
C GLY A 65 -8.38 -6.68 7.29
N PRO A 66 -9.32 -5.98 7.96
CA PRO A 66 -10.76 -6.13 7.71
C PRO A 66 -11.15 -5.80 6.27
N ARG A 67 -10.63 -4.70 5.71
CA ARG A 67 -10.94 -4.24 4.34
C ARG A 67 -10.63 -5.30 3.28
N TYR A 68 -9.53 -6.05 3.45
CA TYR A 68 -9.13 -7.08 2.50
C TYR A 68 -9.46 -8.51 2.93
N ALA A 69 -10.27 -8.72 3.98
CA ALA A 69 -10.54 -10.06 4.53
C ALA A 69 -10.97 -11.05 3.42
N ASN A 70 -11.91 -10.65 2.58
CA ASN A 70 -12.50 -11.47 1.51
C ASN A 70 -11.64 -11.56 0.23
N ARG A 71 -10.56 -10.80 0.10
CA ARG A 71 -9.75 -10.75 -1.12
C ARG A 71 -8.56 -11.70 -1.05
N ASN A 72 -8.49 -12.72 -1.90
CA ASN A 72 -7.38 -13.67 -1.94
C ASN A 72 -6.19 -13.16 -2.78
N GLY A 73 -5.45 -12.18 -2.23
CA GLY A 73 -4.23 -11.64 -2.85
C GLY A 73 -4.48 -10.50 -3.84
N GLY A 74 -3.41 -9.92 -4.38
CA GLY A 74 -3.53 -8.80 -5.33
C GLY A 74 -4.08 -7.52 -4.70
N TYR A 75 -3.45 -7.07 -3.61
CA TYR A 75 -3.88 -5.88 -2.87
C TYR A 75 -3.41 -4.55 -3.50
N LEU A 76 -2.52 -4.62 -4.48
CA LEU A 76 -1.88 -3.46 -5.12
C LEU A 76 -2.19 -3.37 -6.60
N SER A 77 -2.52 -2.16 -7.08
CA SER A 77 -2.45 -1.79 -8.50
C SER A 77 -1.09 -1.20 -8.82
N ILE A 78 -0.58 -1.52 -10.01
CA ILE A 78 0.56 -0.81 -10.60
C ILE A 78 0.14 -0.31 -11.98
N LEU A 79 -0.01 1.01 -12.10
CA LEU A 79 -0.34 1.69 -13.34
C LEU A 79 0.93 2.33 -13.90
N LYS A 80 1.28 2.08 -15.16
CA LYS A 80 2.44 2.72 -15.79
C LYS A 80 2.14 4.19 -16.06
N MET A 81 3.06 5.08 -15.70
CA MET A 81 2.88 6.54 -15.77
C MET A 81 4.02 7.20 -16.56
N GLY A 82 4.18 6.80 -17.82
CA GLY A 82 5.18 7.36 -18.72
C GLY A 82 6.61 7.26 -18.19
N PHE A 83 7.45 8.23 -18.57
CA PHE A 83 8.85 8.30 -18.20
C PHE A 83 9.16 9.58 -17.42
N ARG A 84 10.14 9.51 -16.53
CA ARG A 84 10.60 10.66 -15.76
C ARG A 84 11.49 11.56 -16.62
N VAL A 85 11.28 12.86 -16.47
CA VAL A 85 12.07 13.90 -17.13
C VAL A 85 13.50 13.88 -16.57
N GLY A 86 14.50 13.85 -17.46
CA GLY A 86 15.92 13.84 -17.12
C GLY A 86 16.58 12.48 -17.30
N ASP A 87 16.12 11.44 -16.60
CA ASP A 87 16.72 10.10 -16.64
C ASP A 87 15.96 9.08 -17.51
N ASN A 88 14.84 9.51 -18.12
CA ASN A 88 13.93 8.67 -18.90
C ASN A 88 13.55 7.36 -18.19
N ALA A 89 13.53 7.36 -16.84
CA ALA A 89 13.20 6.16 -16.10
C ALA A 89 11.69 5.87 -16.19
N PRO A 90 11.28 4.63 -16.45
CA PRO A 90 9.86 4.29 -16.53
C PRO A 90 9.21 4.42 -15.15
N MET A 91 8.16 5.24 -15.07
CA MET A 91 7.45 5.55 -13.83
C MET A 91 6.18 4.72 -13.71
N ALA A 92 5.74 4.51 -12.48
CA ALA A 92 4.52 3.82 -12.14
C ALA A 92 3.82 4.49 -10.95
N TYR A 93 2.50 4.50 -11.00
CA TYR A 93 1.63 4.83 -9.88
C TYR A 93 1.21 3.53 -9.20
N VAL A 94 1.51 3.43 -7.91
CA VAL A 94 1.20 2.25 -7.08
C VAL A 94 0.14 2.66 -6.07
N GLN A 95 -0.99 1.95 -6.06
CA GLN A 95 -2.10 2.23 -5.15
C GLN A 95 -2.62 0.95 -4.50
N LEU A 96 -3.14 1.09 -3.28
CA LEU A 96 -3.97 0.08 -2.64
C LEU A 96 -5.33 -0.02 -3.36
N MET A 97 -5.84 -1.24 -3.44
CA MET A 97 -7.13 -1.54 -4.05
C MET A 97 -8.32 -1.11 -3.17
N ASP A 98 -9.51 -0.95 -3.73
CA ASP A 98 -10.74 -0.66 -2.99
C ASP A 98 -10.63 0.60 -2.10
N ARG A 99 -9.87 1.62 -2.55
CA ARG A 99 -9.78 2.91 -1.85
C ARG A 99 -11.15 3.56 -1.91
N PRO A 100 -11.72 4.02 -0.78
CA PRO A 100 -12.86 4.91 -0.87
C PRO A 100 -12.43 6.12 -1.71
N ASP A 101 -13.14 6.35 -2.80
CA ASP A 101 -12.87 7.48 -3.68
C ASP A 101 -13.31 8.76 -2.96
N GLU A 102 -12.38 9.45 -2.30
CA GLU A 102 -12.62 10.82 -1.81
C GLU A 102 -13.03 11.77 -2.95
N SER A 103 -12.79 11.40 -4.22
CA SER A 103 -13.29 12.13 -5.39
C SER A 103 -14.79 11.95 -5.65
N ALA A 104 -15.45 10.93 -5.10
CA ALA A 104 -16.89 10.77 -5.21
C ALA A 104 -17.62 11.73 -4.23
N GLU A 105 -17.09 11.89 -3.02
CA GLU A 105 -17.66 12.81 -2.01
C GLU A 105 -17.54 14.29 -2.43
N ALA A 106 -16.52 14.66 -3.20
CA ALA A 106 -16.36 16.03 -3.70
C ALA A 106 -17.36 16.40 -4.82
N VAL A 107 -18.00 15.42 -5.47
CA VAL A 107 -18.99 15.67 -6.54
C VAL A 107 -20.41 15.82 -5.96
N GLU A 108 -20.75 15.11 -4.88
CA GLU A 108 -22.07 15.21 -4.25
C GLU A 108 -22.29 16.50 -3.44
N VAL A 109 -21.23 17.20 -3.00
CA VAL A 109 -21.37 18.47 -2.25
C VAL A 109 -21.53 19.68 -3.21
N ALA A 110 -21.35 19.47 -4.52
CA ALA A 110 -21.42 20.50 -5.55
C ALA A 110 -22.73 20.48 -6.36
N GLU A 111 -23.68 19.60 -6.02
CA GLU A 111 -25.05 19.55 -6.56
C GLU A 111 -26.06 20.02 -5.50
#